data_AF-A0A9X6AAH4-F1
#
_entry.id   AF-A0A9X6AAH4-F1
#
_cell.length_a   1.000
_cell.length_b   1.000
_cell.length_c   1.000
_cell.angle_alpha   90.00
_cell.angle_beta   90.00
_cell.angle_gamma   90.00
#
_symmetry.space_group_name_H-M   'P 1'
#
loop_
_entity.id
_entity.type
_entity.pdbx_description
1 polymer ?
#
loop_
_entity_poly.entity_id
_entity_poly.type
_entity_poly.pdbx_seq_one_letter_code
_entity_poly.pdbx_strand_id
1 'polypeptide(L)'
;SRVFPVGSDWQQLAGKPGGTEPVLVTDADGKPLGWADLTVWAGDVQALEPHGQAFEVGKDSLRVALDRAVLSPTGQAVAVDGAGRVLGLAGQETVATAIRAARQRRAADSEGVSTVKASR
;
A
#
# COMPACT_ATOMS: atom_id res chain seq x y z
N SER A 1 -2.03 -4.55 -8.29
CA SER A 1 -2.85 -5.05 -7.16
C SER A 1 -3.99 -4.10 -6.81
N ARG A 2 -5.10 -4.65 -6.28
CA ARG A 2 -6.36 -3.94 -5.98
C ARG A 2 -6.87 -4.35 -4.58
N VAL A 3 -7.82 -3.60 -4.01
CA VAL A 3 -8.39 -3.82 -2.66
C VAL A 3 -9.89 -4.06 -2.77
N PHE A 4 -10.43 -5.08 -2.09
CA PHE A 4 -11.86 -5.36 -2.06
C PHE A 4 -12.34 -5.90 -0.70
N PRO A 5 -13.56 -5.53 -0.27
CA PRO A 5 -14.20 -6.14 0.90
C PRO A 5 -14.57 -7.60 0.67
N VAL A 6 -14.50 -8.39 1.75
CA VAL A 6 -15.08 -9.73 1.82
C VAL A 6 -16.58 -9.68 1.53
N GLY A 7 -17.08 -10.66 0.78
CA GLY A 7 -18.48 -10.71 0.33
C GLY A 7 -18.78 -9.91 -0.95
N SER A 8 -17.78 -9.24 -1.53
CA SER A 8 -17.89 -8.70 -2.90
C SER A 8 -18.06 -9.84 -3.91
N ASP A 9 -18.77 -9.59 -5.03
CA ASP A 9 -18.90 -10.54 -6.14
C ASP A 9 -17.57 -10.70 -6.89
N TRP A 10 -16.70 -11.54 -6.32
CA TRP A 10 -15.33 -11.78 -6.80
C TRP A 10 -15.30 -12.52 -8.14
N GLN A 11 -16.36 -13.25 -8.48
CA GLN A 11 -16.48 -13.96 -9.76
C GLN A 11 -16.60 -12.96 -10.92
N GLN A 12 -17.32 -11.85 -10.72
CA GLN A 12 -17.39 -10.77 -11.68
C GLN A 12 -16.05 -10.03 -11.85
N LEU A 13 -15.17 -10.08 -10.84
CA LEU A 13 -13.84 -9.44 -10.87
C LEU A 13 -12.79 -10.31 -11.57
N ALA A 14 -12.84 -11.64 -11.40
CA ALA A 14 -11.93 -12.59 -12.04
C ALA A 14 -12.02 -12.57 -13.59
N GLY A 15 -13.21 -12.26 -14.13
CA GLY A 15 -13.45 -12.21 -15.58
C GLY A 15 -12.94 -10.97 -16.32
N LYS A 16 -12.31 -10.00 -15.64
CA LYS A 16 -11.77 -8.78 -16.27
C LYS A 16 -10.30 -8.94 -16.65
N PRO A 17 -9.84 -8.35 -17.79
CA PRO A 17 -8.42 -8.35 -18.13
C PRO A 17 -7.60 -7.69 -17.00
N GLY A 18 -6.60 -8.41 -16.50
CA GLY A 18 -5.88 -8.11 -15.25
C GLY A 18 -6.17 -9.08 -14.09
N GLY A 19 -7.03 -10.09 -14.28
CA GLY A 19 -7.43 -11.09 -13.28
C GLY A 19 -6.34 -12.05 -12.78
N THR A 20 -5.10 -11.90 -13.23
CA THR A 20 -3.94 -12.69 -12.75
C THR A 20 -3.14 -11.98 -11.66
N GLU A 21 -3.40 -10.69 -11.38
CA GLU A 21 -2.73 -10.01 -10.26
C GLU A 21 -3.44 -10.32 -8.94
N PRO A 22 -2.69 -10.73 -7.89
CA PRO A 22 -3.26 -10.98 -6.58
C PRO A 22 -3.90 -9.72 -6.00
N VAL A 23 -5.00 -9.95 -5.27
CA VAL A 23 -5.92 -8.94 -4.79
C VAL A 23 -5.95 -8.94 -3.27
N LEU A 24 -5.89 -7.76 -2.64
CA LEU A 24 -6.03 -7.64 -1.19
C LEU A 24 -7.51 -7.72 -0.82
N VAL A 25 -7.85 -8.69 0.01
CA VAL A 25 -9.17 -8.84 0.62
C VAL A 25 -9.18 -8.14 1.97
N THR A 26 -10.25 -7.40 2.26
CA THR A 26 -10.48 -6.75 3.55
C THR A 26 -11.72 -7.30 4.25
N ASP A 27 -11.85 -7.08 5.55
CA ASP A 27 -13.13 -7.26 6.23
C ASP A 27 -14.13 -6.15 5.84
N ALA A 28 -15.32 -6.19 6.43
CA ALA A 28 -16.37 -5.20 6.21
C ALA A 28 -16.00 -3.80 6.75
N ASP A 29 -15.08 -3.73 7.72
CA ASP A 29 -14.57 -2.48 8.29
C ASP A 29 -13.39 -1.91 7.48
N GLY A 30 -12.94 -2.62 6.43
CA GLY A 30 -11.84 -2.22 5.56
C GLY A 30 -10.46 -2.60 6.08
N LYS A 31 -10.34 -3.49 7.08
CA LYS A 31 -9.04 -3.97 7.58
C LYS A 31 -8.54 -5.12 6.71
N PRO A 32 -7.23 -5.20 6.44
CA PRO A 32 -6.69 -6.24 5.57
C PRO A 32 -6.84 -7.63 6.19
N LEU A 33 -7.28 -8.60 5.40
CA LEU A 33 -7.38 -10.01 5.77
C LEU A 33 -6.29 -10.86 5.11
N GLY A 34 -5.95 -10.56 3.85
CA GLY A 34 -4.93 -11.32 3.11
C GLY A 34 -5.03 -11.13 1.60
N TRP A 35 -4.14 -11.81 0.87
CA TRP A 35 -4.11 -11.80 -0.59
C TRP A 35 -4.85 -13.01 -1.16
N ALA A 36 -5.67 -12.76 -2.18
CA ALA A 36 -6.34 -13.78 -2.97
C ALA A 36 -5.83 -13.78 -4.40
N ASP A 37 -5.54 -14.98 -4.93
CA ASP A 37 -5.52 -15.21 -6.37
C ASP A 37 -6.96 -15.50 -6.83
N LEU A 38 -7.58 -14.56 -7.54
CA LEU A 38 -8.97 -14.66 -7.97
C LEU A 38 -9.22 -15.78 -8.98
N THR A 39 -8.19 -16.38 -9.57
CA THR A 39 -8.34 -17.51 -10.49
C THR A 39 -8.66 -18.82 -9.76
N VAL A 40 -8.31 -18.92 -8.46
CA VAL A 40 -8.47 -20.15 -7.65
C VAL A 40 -9.20 -19.90 -6.33
N TRP A 41 -9.28 -18.67 -5.85
CA TRP A 41 -9.90 -18.34 -4.57
C TRP A 41 -11.43 -18.44 -4.64
N ALA A 42 -12.00 -19.29 -3.77
CA ALA A 42 -13.44 -19.55 -3.72
C ALA A 42 -14.19 -18.75 -2.63
N GLY A 43 -13.58 -17.69 -2.08
CA GLY A 43 -14.17 -16.87 -1.02
C GLY A 43 -13.84 -17.30 0.41
N ASP A 44 -13.02 -18.35 0.59
CA ASP A 44 -12.59 -18.78 1.93
C ASP A 44 -11.49 -17.86 2.48
N VAL A 45 -11.80 -17.14 3.56
CA VAL A 45 -10.86 -16.22 4.23
C VAL A 45 -9.66 -16.98 4.82
N GLN A 46 -9.82 -18.24 5.23
CA GLN A 46 -8.71 -19.03 5.79
C GLN A 46 -7.69 -19.45 4.73
N ALA A 47 -8.08 -19.41 3.45
CA ALA A 47 -7.20 -19.72 2.32
C ALA A 47 -6.43 -18.49 1.80
N LEU A 48 -6.58 -17.32 2.44
CA LEU A 48 -5.86 -16.12 2.02
C LEU A 48 -4.39 -16.21 2.40
N GLU A 49 -3.53 -15.82 1.46
CA GLU A 49 -2.11 -15.63 1.76
C GLU A 49 -1.92 -14.45 2.72
N PRO A 50 -1.03 -14.54 3.72
CA PRO A 50 -0.82 -13.46 4.66
C PRO A 50 -0.44 -12.14 3.95
N HIS A 51 -1.08 -11.04 4.34
CA HIS A 51 -0.77 -9.73 3.77
C HIS A 51 0.53 -9.11 4.31
N GLY A 52 1.19 -9.76 5.27
CA GLY A 52 2.37 -9.24 5.97
C GLY A 52 2.04 -8.05 6.89
N GLN A 53 3.05 -7.33 7.35
CA GLN A 53 2.82 -6.12 8.15
C GLN A 53 2.48 -4.93 7.25
N ALA A 54 1.37 -4.26 7.57
CA ALA A 54 1.03 -2.96 6.99
C ALA A 54 1.92 -1.85 7.54
N PHE A 55 1.88 -0.66 6.92
CA PHE A 55 2.45 0.56 7.47
C PHE A 55 1.37 1.62 7.67
N GLU A 56 1.46 2.36 8.77
CA GLU A 56 0.50 3.39 9.15
C GLU A 56 0.89 4.75 8.53
N VAL A 57 0.00 5.29 7.70
CA VAL A 57 0.23 6.57 7.02
C VAL A 57 0.27 7.71 8.05
N GLY A 58 1.31 8.54 7.98
CA GLY A 58 1.50 9.68 8.88
C GLY A 58 2.29 9.35 10.15
N LYS A 59 2.47 8.06 10.46
CA LYS A 59 3.28 7.58 11.59
C LYS A 59 4.54 6.86 11.13
N ASP A 60 4.41 5.93 10.20
CA ASP A 60 5.53 5.18 9.65
C ASP A 60 6.26 5.95 8.56
N SER A 61 7.57 5.70 8.46
CA SER A 61 8.39 6.31 7.42
C SER A 61 8.23 5.61 6.07
N LEU A 62 8.53 6.32 4.98
CA LEU A 62 8.60 5.72 3.64
C LEU A 62 9.63 4.58 3.54
N ARG A 63 10.62 4.52 4.44
CA ARG A 63 11.55 3.38 4.49
C ARG A 63 10.86 2.12 5.00
N VAL A 64 9.99 2.25 6.01
CA VAL A 64 9.18 1.12 6.50
C VAL A 64 8.28 0.65 5.37
N ALA A 65 7.59 1.57 4.68
CA ALA A 65 6.76 1.21 3.53
C ALA A 65 7.54 0.44 2.45
N LEU A 66 8.78 0.84 2.13
CA LEU A 66 9.61 0.12 1.16
C LEU A 66 9.96 -1.29 1.62
N ASP A 67 10.36 -1.43 2.88
CA ASP A 67 10.67 -2.72 3.49
C ASP A 67 9.44 -3.66 3.48
N ARG A 68 8.25 -3.14 3.79
CA ARG A 68 6.99 -3.89 3.67
C ARG A 68 6.71 -4.35 2.24
N ALA A 69 6.99 -3.51 1.24
CA ALA A 69 6.81 -3.89 -0.16
C ALA A 69 7.79 -4.99 -0.60
N VAL A 70 9.05 -4.94 -0.14
CA VAL A 70 10.08 -5.95 -0.45
C VAL A 70 9.75 -7.31 0.15
N LEU A 71 9.22 -7.33 1.38
CA LEU A 71 8.88 -8.57 2.09
C LEU A 71 7.50 -9.13 1.71
N SER A 72 6.72 -8.40 0.92
CA SER A 72 5.38 -8.79 0.52
C SER A 72 5.42 -9.80 -0.62
N PRO A 73 4.59 -10.88 -0.58
CA PRO A 73 4.50 -11.84 -1.67
C PRO A 73 4.04 -11.21 -3.00
N THR A 74 3.36 -10.05 -2.94
CA THR A 74 2.86 -9.33 -4.11
C THR A 74 3.72 -8.14 -4.50
N GLY A 75 4.83 -7.88 -3.80
CA GLY A 75 5.65 -6.68 -3.99
C GLY A 75 4.96 -5.37 -3.60
N GLN A 76 3.82 -5.44 -2.91
CA GLN A 76 3.02 -4.28 -2.50
C GLN A 76 3.00 -4.15 -0.98
N ALA A 77 3.26 -2.94 -0.49
CA ALA A 77 3.00 -2.56 0.88
C ALA A 77 1.54 -2.15 1.05
N VAL A 78 0.90 -2.62 2.13
CA VAL A 78 -0.45 -2.21 2.52
C VAL A 78 -0.36 -0.96 3.39
N ALA A 79 -0.92 0.15 2.91
CA ALA A 79 -1.02 1.41 3.64
C ALA A 79 -2.31 1.43 4.45
N VAL A 80 -2.25 1.72 5.74
CA VAL A 80 -3.42 1.82 6.62
C VAL A 80 -3.51 3.16 7.34
N ASP A 81 -4.72 3.50 7.79
CA ASP A 81 -4.94 4.59 8.74
C ASP A 81 -4.64 4.16 10.19
N GLY A 82 -4.82 5.09 11.14
CA GLY A 82 -4.62 4.82 12.58
C GLY A 82 -5.62 3.82 13.20
N ALA A 83 -6.68 3.45 12.49
CA ALA A 83 -7.61 2.40 12.88
C ALA A 83 -7.30 1.03 12.22
N GLY A 84 -6.26 0.97 11.39
CA GLY A 84 -5.84 -0.22 10.65
C GLY A 84 -6.63 -0.47 9.36
N ARG A 85 -7.41 0.51 8.88
CA ARG A 85 -8.19 0.39 7.63
C ARG A 85 -7.31 0.71 6.43
N VAL A 86 -7.46 -0.06 5.36
CA VAL A 86 -6.66 0.10 4.15
C VAL A 86 -6.97 1.43 3.48
N LEU A 87 -5.93 2.23 3.27
CA LEU A 87 -5.96 3.47 2.48
C LEU A 87 -5.49 3.24 1.05
N GLY A 88 -4.64 2.23 0.83
CA GLY A 88 -4.14 1.89 -0.50
C GLY A 88 -2.97 0.92 -0.49
N LEU A 89 -2.41 0.70 -1.68
CA LEU A 89 -1.25 -0.16 -1.91
C LEU A 89 -0.12 0.66 -2.52
N ALA A 90 1.12 0.34 -2.17
CA ALA A 90 2.30 0.98 -2.75
C ALA A 90 3.38 -0.04 -3.08
N GLY A 91 3.79 -0.08 -4.36
CA GLY A 91 4.93 -0.87 -4.81
C GLY A 91 6.26 -0.16 -4.57
N GLN A 92 7.36 -0.90 -4.70
CA GLN A 92 8.73 -0.38 -4.48
C GLN A 92 9.04 0.88 -5.29
N GLU A 93 8.64 0.93 -6.57
CA GLU A 93 8.87 2.08 -7.43
C GLU A 93 8.12 3.32 -6.95
N THR A 94 6.84 3.17 -6.59
CA THR A 94 6.01 4.24 -6.03
C THR A 94 6.66 4.81 -4.78
N VAL A 95 7.11 3.94 -3.87
CA VAL A 95 7.76 4.36 -2.63
C VAL A 95 9.12 5.03 -2.92
N ALA A 96 9.93 4.47 -3.82
CA ALA A 96 11.22 5.03 -4.21
C ALA A 96 11.07 6.45 -4.81
N THR A 97 10.07 6.64 -5.66
CA THR A 97 9.71 7.95 -6.23
C THR A 97 9.29 8.93 -5.15
N ALA A 98 8.44 8.51 -4.21
CA ALA A 98 8.05 9.35 -3.08
C ALA A 98 9.24 9.75 -2.19
N ILE A 99 10.19 8.85 -1.95
CA ILE A 99 11.43 9.14 -1.22
C ILE A 99 12.25 10.21 -1.94
N ARG A 100 12.45 10.07 -3.25
CA ARG A 100 13.18 11.08 -4.06
C ARG A 100 12.50 12.44 -4.01
N ALA A 101 11.18 12.49 -4.20
CA ALA A 101 10.40 13.73 -4.12
C ALA A 101 10.49 14.38 -2.73
N ALA A 102 10.42 13.59 -1.66
CA ALA A 102 10.56 14.10 -0.29
C ALA A 102 11.95 14.71 -0.03
N ARG A 103 13.01 14.12 -0.59
CA ARG A 103 14.37 14.68 -0.50
C ARG A 103 14.50 16.00 -1.23
N GLN A 104 13.94 16.11 -2.43
CA GLN A 104 13.97 17.34 -3.23
C GLN A 104 13.23 18.49 -2.51
N ARG A 105 12.07 18.22 -1.91
CA ARG A 105 11.33 19.23 -1.12
C ARG A 105 12.13 19.76 0.05
N ARG A 106 12.77 18.87 0.83
CA ARG A 106 13.62 19.28 1.96
C ARG A 106 14.79 20.16 1.53
N ALA A 107 15.39 19.88 0.37
CA ALA A 107 16.46 20.72 -0.18
C ALA A 107 15.94 22.12 -0.54
N ALA A 108 14.79 22.21 -1.20
CA ALA A 108 14.16 23.50 -1.53
C ALA A 108 13.80 24.31 -0.28
N ASP A 109 13.28 23.66 0.76
CA ASP A 109 12.95 24.32 2.04
C ASP A 109 14.20 24.91 2.72
N SER A 110 15.33 24.19 2.68
CA SER A 110 16.60 24.68 3.25
C SER A 110 17.20 25.87 2.49
N GLU A 111 17.06 25.92 1.17
CA GLU A 111 17.48 27.06 0.34
C GLU A 111 16.62 28.30 0.62
N GLY A 112 15.30 28.11 0.78
CA GLY A 112 14.37 29.19 1.15
C GLY A 112 14.68 29.80 2.52
N VAL A 113 15.04 28.97 3.51
CA VAL A 113 15.43 29.46 4.84
C VAL A 113 16.76 30.23 4.80
N SER A 114 17.68 29.83 3.92
CA SER A 114 19.00 30.47 3.79
C SER A 114 18.90 31.85 3.11
N THR A 115 18.06 31.99 2.09
CA THR A 115 17.80 33.28 1.42
C THR A 115 17.11 34.30 2.35
N VAL A 116 16.19 33.86 3.22
CA VAL A 116 15.53 34.72 4.21
C VAL A 116 16.52 35.25 5.26
N LYS A 117 17.49 34.43 5.70
CA LYS A 117 18.52 34.87 6.67
C LYS A 117 19.53 35.83 6.05
N ALA A 118 19.92 35.64 4.79
CA ALA A 118 20.88 36.51 4.10
C ALA A 118 20.32 37.91 3.76
N SER A 119 18.99 38.07 3.81
CA SER A 119 18.29 39.33 3.50
C SER A 119 17.92 40.16 4.75
N ARG A 120 18.36 39.75 5.94
CA ARG A 120 18.18 40.44 7.23
C ARG A 120 19.50 40.96 7.74
#